data_AF-A0A927G5F5-F1
#
_entry.id   AF-A0A927G5F5-F1
#
_cell.length_a   1.000
_cell.length_b   1.000
_cell.length_c   1.000
_cell.angle_alpha   90.00
_cell.angle_beta   90.00
_cell.angle_gamma   90.00
#
_symmetry.space_group_name_H-M   'P 1'
#
loop_
_entity.id
_entity.type
_entity.pdbx_description
1 polymer ?
#
loop_
_entity_poly.entity_id
_entity_poly.type
_entity_poly.pdbx_seq_one_letter_code
_entity_poly.pdbx_strand_id
1 'polypeptide(L)'
;MKKFISGLIVGAVAVLIFVSLNKDDVTVNDSKEARAERIASVLEDGWDEFGLFSFGIGDTDPVISIGMDETKSEQELRDYLKENIDKYDLIHYDIEIFQKNIQELEKEHSLSLQNKDI
;
A
#
# COMPACT_ATOMS: atom_id res chain seq x y z
N MET A 1 -39.83 -9.81 -43.07
CA MET A 1 -39.31 -8.49 -43.50
C MET A 1 -39.71 -7.50 -42.40
N LYS A 2 -38.86 -6.77 -41.67
CA LYS A 2 -37.63 -6.07 -42.02
C LYS A 2 -36.91 -5.70 -40.69
N LYS A 3 -35.67 -6.16 -40.53
CA LYS A 3 -34.48 -5.53 -39.90
C LYS A 3 -34.57 -5.01 -38.45
N PHE A 4 -33.99 -5.78 -37.53
CA PHE A 4 -33.51 -5.30 -36.23
C PHE A 4 -32.36 -4.32 -36.45
N ILE A 5 -32.48 -3.10 -35.94
CA ILE A 5 -31.36 -2.16 -35.87
C ILE A 5 -30.60 -2.50 -34.59
N SER A 6 -29.49 -3.21 -34.79
CA SER A 6 -28.42 -3.41 -33.81
C SER A 6 -27.76 -2.07 -33.51
N GLY A 7 -27.98 -1.56 -32.30
CA GLY A 7 -27.28 -0.41 -31.75
C GLY A 7 -26.29 -0.88 -30.69
N LEU A 8 -25.10 -1.26 -31.14
CA LEU A 8 -23.92 -1.45 -30.30
C LEU A 8 -23.55 -0.09 -29.66
N ILE A 9 -23.91 0.15 -28.40
CA ILE A 9 -23.34 1.26 -27.62
C ILE A 9 -22.23 0.66 -26.76
N VAL A 10 -21.06 0.54 -27.38
CA VAL A 10 -19.79 0.40 -26.66
C VAL A 10 -19.29 1.81 -26.39
N GLY A 11 -18.90 2.04 -25.13
CA GLY A 11 -18.05 3.14 -24.72
C GLY A 11 -18.80 4.29 -24.08
N ALA A 12 -18.64 4.46 -22.77
CA ALA A 12 -17.61 5.37 -22.27
C ALA A 12 -17.78 5.62 -20.77
N VAL A 13 -16.69 5.35 -20.05
CA VAL A 13 -16.12 6.25 -19.05
C VAL A 13 -16.79 6.22 -17.67
N ALA A 14 -16.11 5.46 -16.79
CA ALA A 14 -15.64 5.88 -15.48
C ALA A 14 -16.51 6.94 -14.79
N VAL A 15 -17.19 6.49 -13.74
CA VAL A 15 -17.68 7.35 -12.68
C VAL A 15 -16.50 8.16 -12.17
N LEU A 16 -16.43 9.40 -12.65
CA LEU A 16 -15.54 10.44 -12.17
C LEU A 16 -15.88 10.66 -10.70
N ILE A 17 -15.15 10.00 -9.81
CA ILE A 17 -14.95 10.51 -8.46
C ILE A 17 -14.13 11.79 -8.66
N PHE A 18 -14.84 12.89 -8.90
CA PHE A 18 -14.30 14.24 -8.72
C PHE A 18 -14.04 14.42 -7.23
N VAL A 19 -12.95 13.82 -6.72
CA VAL A 19 -12.23 14.44 -5.60
C VAL A 19 -11.56 15.65 -6.21
N SER A 20 -12.03 16.81 -5.81
CA SER A 20 -11.55 18.13 -6.18
C SER A 20 -10.01 18.20 -6.17
N LEU A 21 -9.39 18.04 -7.35
CA LEU A 21 -8.01 18.44 -7.56
C LEU A 21 -7.99 19.97 -7.66
N ASN A 22 -7.92 20.62 -6.50
CA ASN A 22 -7.38 21.97 -6.43
C ASN A 22 -5.94 21.87 -6.92
N LYS A 23 -5.73 22.20 -8.20
CA LYS A 23 -4.43 22.62 -8.73
C LYS A 23 -4.11 24.01 -8.17
N ASP A 24 -4.00 24.09 -6.86
CA ASP A 24 -3.10 25.08 -6.30
C ASP A 24 -1.72 24.44 -6.38
N ASP A 25 -0.74 25.24 -6.79
CA ASP A 25 0.68 24.90 -6.85
C ASP A 25 1.06 24.16 -5.55
N VAL A 26 0.99 22.83 -5.56
CA VAL A 26 1.42 22.02 -4.42
C VAL A 26 2.92 22.17 -4.47
N THR A 27 3.42 23.18 -3.76
CA THR A 27 4.73 23.06 -3.12
C THR A 27 4.75 21.68 -2.54
N VAL A 28 5.46 20.75 -3.20
CA VAL A 28 5.68 19.41 -2.67
C VAL A 28 6.29 19.69 -1.32
N ASN A 29 5.48 19.50 -0.29
CA ASN A 29 5.95 19.66 1.06
C ASN A 29 6.94 18.51 1.22
N ASP A 30 8.22 18.85 1.14
CA ASP A 30 9.33 17.92 1.32
C ASP A 30 9.63 17.72 2.81
N SER A 31 8.69 18.13 3.68
CA SER A 31 8.73 17.72 5.07
C SER A 31 8.69 16.20 5.16
N LYS A 32 9.30 15.71 6.22
CA LYS A 32 9.41 14.28 6.48
C LYS A 32 8.05 13.62 6.66
N GLU A 33 7.11 14.34 7.26
CA GLU A 33 5.74 13.91 7.48
C GLU A 33 5.02 13.71 6.14
N ALA A 34 5.08 14.70 5.25
CA ALA A 34 4.46 14.61 3.94
C ALA A 34 5.09 13.50 3.08
N ARG A 35 6.40 13.26 3.21
CA ARG A 35 7.06 12.12 2.57
C ARG A 35 6.60 10.78 3.15
N ALA A 36 6.51 10.66 4.47
CA ALA A 36 6.01 9.47 5.13
C ALA A 36 4.55 9.18 4.73
N GLU A 37 3.69 10.20 4.64
CA GLU A 37 2.31 10.07 4.17
C GLU A 37 2.21 9.52 2.73
N ARG A 38 3.06 10.02 1.82
CA ARG A 38 3.11 9.50 0.44
C ARG A 38 3.53 8.04 0.39
N ILE A 39 4.56 7.67 1.13
CA ILE A 39 5.05 6.28 1.22
C ILE A 39 3.97 5.37 1.84
N ALA A 40 3.32 5.82 2.92
CA ALA A 40 2.25 5.10 3.58
C ALA A 40 1.08 4.83 2.63
N SER A 41 0.67 5.84 1.84
CA SER A 41 -0.39 5.69 0.84
C SER A 41 -0.07 4.57 -0.17
N VAL A 42 1.17 4.48 -0.66
CA VAL A 42 1.57 3.41 -1.61
C VAL A 42 1.54 2.03 -0.95
N LEU A 43 1.95 1.92 0.32
CA LEU A 43 1.90 0.69 1.09
C LEU A 43 0.45 0.27 1.38
N GLU A 44 -0.44 1.21 1.67
CA GLU A 44 -1.88 0.98 1.86
C GLU A 44 -2.54 0.50 0.56
N ASP A 45 -2.17 1.08 -0.58
CA ASP A 45 -2.67 0.65 -1.90
C ASP A 45 -2.25 -0.80 -2.24
N GLY A 46 -1.03 -1.19 -1.84
CA GLY A 46 -0.50 -2.55 -2.05
C GLY A 46 -0.83 -3.56 -0.94
N TRP A 47 -1.57 -3.15 0.09
CA TRP A 47 -1.69 -3.91 1.33
C TRP A 47 -2.21 -5.34 1.12
N ASP A 48 -3.36 -5.49 0.48
CA ASP A 48 -3.98 -6.81 0.25
C ASP A 48 -3.25 -7.61 -0.84
N GLU A 49 -2.72 -6.93 -1.86
CA GLU A 49 -2.04 -7.57 -2.98
C GLU A 49 -0.79 -8.33 -2.52
N PHE A 50 0.03 -7.68 -1.71
CA PHE A 50 1.28 -8.22 -1.19
C PHE A 50 1.13 -8.92 0.17
N GLY A 51 -0.09 -8.98 0.72
CA GLY A 51 -0.36 -9.64 2.00
C GLY A 51 0.37 -8.96 3.14
N LEU A 52 0.38 -7.63 3.17
CA LEU A 52 0.97 -6.87 4.25
C LEU A 52 0.11 -7.04 5.51
N PHE A 53 0.76 -7.09 6.67
CA PHE A 53 0.07 -7.09 7.97
C PHE A 53 0.59 -5.99 8.90
N SER A 54 1.71 -5.37 8.58
CA SER A 54 2.24 -4.22 9.31
C SER A 54 3.17 -3.40 8.43
N PHE A 55 3.23 -2.09 8.69
CA PHE A 55 4.38 -1.28 8.32
C PHE A 55 4.67 -0.22 9.39
N GLY A 56 5.89 0.28 9.39
CA GLY A 56 6.31 1.45 10.16
C GLY A 56 7.29 2.28 9.35
N ILE A 57 7.13 3.60 9.38
CA ILE A 57 8.05 4.54 8.75
C ILE A 57 8.76 5.27 9.88
N GLY A 58 10.04 4.95 10.07
CA GLY A 58 10.81 5.49 11.17
C GLY A 58 11.07 6.98 11.01
N ASP A 59 10.81 7.72 12.09
CA ASP A 59 11.17 9.13 12.17
C ASP A 59 12.69 9.22 12.46
N THR A 60 13.13 8.99 13.69
CA THR A 60 14.56 9.17 14.04
C THR A 60 15.52 8.23 13.30
N ASP A 61 15.12 6.98 13.12
CA ASP A 61 15.86 5.98 12.36
C ASP A 61 15.12 5.77 11.03
N PRO A 62 15.66 6.20 9.88
CA PRO A 62 14.89 6.26 8.64
C PRO A 62 14.82 4.87 8.00
N VAL A 63 14.10 3.96 8.64
CA VAL A 63 13.83 2.61 8.15
C VAL A 63 12.34 2.48 7.90
N ILE A 64 11.98 1.98 6.73
CA ILE A 64 10.65 1.48 6.42
C ILE A 64 10.66 -0.01 6.76
N SER A 65 10.01 -0.37 7.85
CA SER A 65 9.85 -1.77 8.28
C SER A 65 8.51 -2.29 7.78
N ILE A 66 8.49 -3.40 7.05
CA ILE A 66 7.27 -3.98 6.47
C ILE A 66 7.15 -5.45 6.90
N GLY A 67 6.00 -5.81 7.45
CA GLY A 67 5.61 -7.20 7.70
C GLY A 67 4.69 -7.70 6.61
N MET A 68 5.04 -8.84 5.99
CA MET A 68 4.23 -9.46 4.94
C MET A 68 4.10 -10.98 5.11
N ASP A 69 3.04 -11.54 4.53
CA ASP A 69 2.81 -12.98 4.48
C ASP A 69 3.97 -13.70 3.74
N GLU A 70 4.51 -14.76 4.35
CA GLU A 70 5.62 -15.55 3.81
C GLU A 70 5.30 -16.25 2.47
N THR A 71 4.03 -16.43 2.14
CA THR A 71 3.58 -17.04 0.88
C THR A 71 3.61 -16.06 -0.29
N LYS A 72 3.78 -14.76 -0.02
CA LYS A 72 3.85 -13.68 -1.02
C LYS A 72 5.31 -13.36 -1.38
N SER A 73 5.53 -12.79 -2.57
CA SER A 73 6.87 -12.50 -3.08
C SER A 73 7.42 -11.19 -2.55
N GLU A 74 8.49 -11.24 -1.75
CA GLU A 74 9.22 -10.04 -1.33
C GLU A 74 9.77 -9.25 -2.53
N GLN A 75 10.23 -9.95 -3.57
CA GLN A 75 10.80 -9.31 -4.75
C GLN A 75 9.75 -8.49 -5.51
N GLU A 76 8.53 -9.02 -5.65
CA GLU A 76 7.43 -8.29 -6.31
C GLU A 76 7.04 -7.05 -5.52
N LEU A 77 6.99 -7.13 -4.17
CA LEU A 77 6.79 -5.97 -3.33
C LEU A 77 7.90 -4.93 -3.52
N ARG A 78 9.16 -5.34 -3.56
CA ARG A 78 10.30 -4.42 -3.78
C ARG A 78 10.22 -3.72 -5.12
N ASP A 79 9.78 -4.40 -6.16
CA ASP A 79 9.64 -3.82 -7.50
C ASP A 79 8.44 -2.86 -7.55
N TYR A 80 7.31 -3.24 -6.96
CA TYR A 80 6.16 -2.35 -6.79
C TYR A 80 6.52 -1.05 -6.05
N LEU A 81 7.26 -1.12 -4.94
CA LEU A 81 7.69 0.07 -4.19
C LEU A 81 8.58 0.98 -5.03
N LYS A 82 9.50 0.43 -5.83
CA LYS A 82 10.37 1.22 -6.72
C LYS A 82 9.61 1.87 -7.87
N GLU A 83 8.55 1.23 -8.36
CA GLU A 83 7.75 1.74 -9.47
C GLU A 83 6.75 2.82 -9.02
N ASN A 84 6.26 2.75 -7.78
CA ASN A 84 5.17 3.58 -7.30
C ASN A 84 5.58 4.65 -6.28
N ILE A 85 6.72 4.51 -5.61
CA ILE A 85 7.25 5.54 -4.71
C ILE A 85 8.28 6.37 -5.46
N ASP A 86 8.18 7.70 -5.34
CA ASP A 86 9.17 8.60 -5.91
C ASP A 86 10.58 8.26 -5.39
N LYS A 87 11.54 8.20 -6.31
CA LYS A 87 12.93 7.88 -5.96
C LYS A 87 13.50 8.84 -4.91
N TYR A 88 13.17 10.13 -4.99
CA TYR A 88 13.59 11.15 -4.01
C TYR A 88 12.97 10.92 -2.64
N ASP A 89 11.81 10.27 -2.56
CA ASP A 89 11.26 9.86 -1.27
C ASP A 89 12.01 8.64 -0.72
N LEU A 90 12.25 7.62 -1.56
CA LEU A 90 12.94 6.40 -1.15
C LEU A 90 14.40 6.58 -0.75
N ILE A 91 15.14 7.55 -1.32
CA ILE A 91 16.57 7.73 -0.96
C ILE A 91 16.78 8.06 0.52
N HIS A 92 15.74 8.51 1.20
CA HIS A 92 15.81 8.89 2.61
C HIS A 92 15.73 7.69 3.54
N TYR A 93 15.34 6.51 3.06
CA TYR A 93 15.04 5.37 3.90
C TYR A 93 15.74 4.08 3.45
N ASP A 94 16.12 3.26 4.43
CA ASP A 94 16.38 1.84 4.21
C ASP A 94 15.05 1.06 4.29
N ILE A 95 14.96 -0.07 3.58
CA ILE A 95 13.75 -0.92 3.56
C ILE A 95 14.07 -2.29 4.12
N GLU A 96 13.44 -2.61 5.25
CA GLU A 96 13.49 -3.92 5.89
C GLU A 96 12.15 -4.64 5.75
N ILE A 97 12.19 -5.88 5.27
CA ILE A 97 11.00 -6.69 5.03
C ILE A 97 11.10 -7.96 5.89
N PHE A 98 10.06 -8.23 6.66
CA PHE A 98 9.92 -9.39 7.51
C PHE A 98 8.80 -10.27 6.99
N GLN A 99 9.14 -11.47 6.54
CA GLN A 99 8.17 -12.47 6.11
C GLN A 99 7.77 -13.35 7.29
N LYS A 100 6.46 -13.51 7.52
CA LYS A 100 5.92 -14.40 8.55
C LYS A 100 4.63 -15.07 8.11
N ASN A 101 4.37 -16.25 8.66
CA ASN A 101 3.07 -16.89 8.54
C ASN A 101 2.01 -16.13 9.34
N ILE A 102 1.03 -15.51 8.65
CA ILE A 102 0.00 -14.71 9.32
C ILE A 102 -0.90 -15.56 10.22
N GLN A 103 -1.16 -16.83 9.87
CA GLN A 103 -1.97 -17.75 10.67
C GLN A 103 -1.26 -18.12 11.98
N GLU A 104 0.07 -18.22 11.94
CA GLU A 104 0.87 -18.44 13.16
C GLU A 104 0.80 -17.21 14.08
N LEU A 105 0.91 -16.00 13.53
CA LEU A 105 0.76 -14.74 14.28
C LEU A 105 -0.62 -14.61 14.94
N GLU A 106 -1.69 -14.91 14.22
CA GLU A 106 -3.06 -14.90 14.76
C GLU A 106 -3.25 -15.91 15.89
N LYS A 107 -2.65 -17.10 15.74
CA LYS A 107 -2.68 -18.15 16.75
C LYS A 107 -1.90 -17.75 18.00
N GLU A 108 -0.70 -17.20 17.85
CA GLU A 108 0.12 -16.69 18.96
C GLU A 108 -0.62 -15.58 19.72
N HIS A 109 -1.22 -14.63 18.99
CA HIS A 109 -1.99 -13.55 19.58
C HIS A 109 -3.19 -14.11 20.37
N SER A 110 -3.94 -15.06 19.80
CA SER A 110 -5.07 -15.71 20.44
C SER A 110 -4.68 -16.46 21.73
N LEU A 111 -3.55 -17.18 21.71
CA LEU A 111 -3.01 -17.87 22.90
C LEU A 111 -2.56 -16.88 23.98
N SER A 112 -1.96 -15.76 23.59
CA SER A 112 -1.49 -14.72 24.52
C SER A 112 -2.64 -14.04 25.28
N LEU A 113 -3.82 -13.94 24.65
CA LEU A 113 -5.02 -13.39 25.28
C LEU A 113 -5.63 -14.38 26.28
N GLN A 114 -5.70 -15.67 25.93
CA GLN A 114 -6.25 -16.71 26.82
C GLN A 114 -5.43 -16.89 28.11
N ASN A 115 -4.11 -16.72 28.05
CA ASN A 115 -3.22 -16.89 29.20
C ASN A 115 -3.17 -15.68 30.16
N LYS A 116 -3.78 -14.54 29.79
CA LYS A 116 -3.85 -13.34 30.66
C LYS A 116 -5.03 -13.36 31.63
N ASP A 117 -5.97 -14.28 31.44
CA ASP A 117 -7.19 -14.42 32.26
C ASP A 117 -7.06 -15.48 33.39
N ILE A 118 -5.84 -15.92 33.72
CA ILE A 118 -5.54 -16.92 34.78
C ILE A 118 -4.73 -16.28 35.92
#